data_AF-A0AAN8YUP5-F1
#
_entry.id   AF-A0AAN8YUP5-F1
#
_cell.length_a   1.000
_cell.length_b   1.000
_cell.length_c   1.000
_cell.angle_alpha   90.00
_cell.angle_beta   90.00
_cell.angle_gamma   90.00
#
_symmetry.space_group_name_H-M   'P 1'
#
loop_
_entity.id
_entity.type
_entity.pdbx_description
1 polymer ?
#
loop_
_entity_poly.entity_id
_entity_poly.type
_entity_poly.pdbx_seq_one_letter_code
_entity_poly.pdbx_strand_id
1 'polypeptide(L)'
;MGSISKSFLHPKKDAVPGALEYRVFSPATPKLTPIIPTSDPETVYDIKYFSRDQRRNRPPIRRYLYKKADVENMMKATSFDVKDFPPVYLTDKVEEDDNARGDGYQK
;
A
#
# COMPACT_ATOMS: atom_id res chain seq x y z
N MET A 1 22.19 0.92 -51.99
CA MET A 1 23.07 1.18 -50.84
C MET A 1 22.18 1.39 -49.62
N GLY A 2 21.82 0.31 -48.92
CA GLY A 2 20.97 0.36 -47.74
C GLY A 2 21.83 0.61 -46.51
N SER A 3 21.79 1.83 -45.97
CA SER A 3 22.39 2.13 -44.68
C SER A 3 21.57 1.44 -43.59
N ILE A 4 22.21 0.51 -42.89
CA ILE A 4 21.69 -0.29 -41.78
C ILE A 4 21.04 0.63 -40.75
N SER A 5 19.71 0.64 -40.74
CA SER A 5 18.89 1.18 -39.66
C SER A 5 18.85 0.20 -38.49
N LYS A 6 18.71 0.74 -37.29
CA LYS A 6 18.78 0.09 -35.96
C LYS A 6 20.21 0.01 -35.45
N SER A 7 20.53 1.01 -34.64
CA SER A 7 21.32 0.81 -33.44
C SER A 7 21.26 -0.65 -33.00
N PHE A 8 22.38 -1.36 -33.06
CA PHE A 8 22.64 -2.48 -32.16
C PHE A 8 22.53 -1.88 -30.75
N LEU A 9 21.30 -1.83 -30.27
CA LEU A 9 20.89 -1.19 -29.05
C LEU A 9 21.53 -2.03 -27.94
N HIS A 10 22.66 -1.58 -27.38
CA HIS A 10 23.04 -1.92 -26.00
C HIS A 10 22.67 -0.72 -25.12
N PRO A 11 21.37 -0.50 -24.83
CA PRO A 11 20.96 0.54 -23.92
C PRO A 11 21.15 0.02 -22.49
N LYS A 12 22.00 0.68 -21.70
CA LYS A 12 22.34 0.32 -20.31
C LYS A 12 23.22 -0.94 -20.18
N LYS A 13 23.94 -1.04 -19.06
CA LYS A 13 24.79 -2.21 -18.74
C LYS A 13 23.94 -3.48 -18.75
N ASP A 14 24.46 -4.54 -19.35
CA ASP A 14 23.81 -5.86 -19.31
C ASP A 14 23.56 -6.26 -17.86
N ALA A 15 22.29 -6.38 -17.47
CA ALA A 15 21.87 -6.76 -16.12
C ALA A 15 22.03 -8.27 -15.87
N VAL A 16 23.02 -8.89 -16.51
CA VAL A 16 23.33 -10.31 -16.39
C VAL A 16 24.41 -10.44 -15.31
N PRO A 17 24.07 -10.93 -14.11
CA PRO A 17 25.05 -11.04 -13.05
C PRO A 17 26.08 -12.13 -13.35
N GLY A 18 27.34 -11.87 -13.03
CA GLY A 18 28.35 -12.93 -12.97
C GLY A 18 28.03 -13.92 -11.85
N ALA A 19 28.31 -15.21 -12.06
CA ALA A 19 28.06 -16.25 -11.06
C ALA A 19 28.85 -16.05 -9.74
N LEU A 20 29.98 -15.32 -9.79
CA LEU A 20 30.78 -14.97 -8.61
C LEU A 20 30.25 -13.72 -7.88
N GLU A 21 29.40 -12.91 -8.52
CA GLU A 21 28.94 -11.63 -8.00
C GLU A 21 27.56 -11.74 -7.33
N TYR A 22 26.70 -12.64 -7.83
CA TYR A 22 25.36 -12.87 -7.30
C TYR A 22 25.32 -14.14 -6.45
N ARG A 23 24.74 -14.04 -5.25
CA ARG A 23 24.65 -15.14 -4.25
C ARG A 23 26.01 -15.71 -3.83
N VAL A 24 26.94 -14.82 -3.50
CA VAL A 24 28.24 -15.17 -2.88
C VAL A 24 28.07 -16.08 -1.66
N PHE A 25 26.98 -15.91 -0.90
CA PHE A 25 26.57 -16.80 0.18
C PHE A 25 25.30 -17.54 -0.22
N SER A 26 25.25 -18.84 0.08
CA SER A 26 24.02 -19.62 -0.06
C SER A 26 22.99 -19.09 0.94
N PRO A 27 21.68 -19.11 0.60
CA PRO A 27 20.63 -18.69 1.52
C PRO A 27 20.65 -19.41 2.88
N ALA A 28 21.14 -20.65 2.90
CA ALA A 28 21.23 -21.46 4.13
C ALA A 28 22.52 -21.21 4.93
N THR A 29 23.50 -20.47 4.40
CA THR A 29 24.77 -20.16 5.06
C THR A 29 25.07 -18.66 5.04
N PRO A 30 24.21 -17.83 5.66
CA PRO A 30 24.48 -16.40 5.78
C PRO A 30 25.69 -16.14 6.68
N LYS A 31 26.44 -15.07 6.40
CA LYS A 31 27.55 -14.62 7.25
C LYS A 31 27.12 -14.10 8.62
N LEU A 32 25.86 -13.66 8.72
CA LEU A 32 25.31 -12.98 9.88
C LEU A 32 24.21 -13.83 10.51
N THR A 33 24.12 -13.77 11.83
CA THR A 33 23.00 -14.32 12.60
C THR A 33 21.90 -13.26 12.71
N PRO A 34 20.76 -13.39 12.03
CA PRO A 34 19.69 -12.42 12.14
C PRO A 34 19.00 -12.50 13.51
N ILE A 35 18.70 -11.34 14.11
CA ILE A 35 17.85 -11.22 15.30
C ILE A 35 16.55 -10.56 14.83
N ILE A 36 15.49 -11.36 14.72
CA ILE A 36 14.19 -10.90 14.22
C ILE A 36 13.36 -10.46 15.44
N PRO A 37 12.99 -9.16 15.56
CA PRO A 37 12.15 -8.71 16.66
C PRO A 37 10.74 -9.28 16.51
N THR A 38 10.20 -9.83 17.59
CA THR A 38 8.86 -10.45 17.63
C THR A 38 7.82 -9.62 18.36
N SER A 39 8.25 -8.69 19.21
CA SER A 39 7.38 -7.86 20.04
C SER A 39 8.05 -6.52 20.31
N ASP A 40 7.24 -5.48 20.45
CA ASP A 40 7.74 -4.16 20.81
C ASP A 40 8.25 -4.16 22.26
N PRO A 41 9.38 -3.47 22.57
CA PRO A 41 10.00 -3.49 23.90
C PRO A 41 9.05 -3.13 25.05
N GLU A 42 8.10 -2.23 24.81
CA GLU A 42 7.09 -1.80 25.77
C GLU A 42 6.19 -2.96 26.25
N THR A 43 5.99 -3.96 25.39
CA THR A 43 5.07 -5.09 25.64
C THR A 43 5.77 -6.37 26.08
N VAL A 44 7.10 -6.37 26.14
CA VAL A 44 7.90 -7.52 26.60
C VAL A 44 7.72 -7.74 28.10
N TYR A 45 7.74 -6.65 28.88
CA TYR A 45 7.59 -6.70 30.34
C TYR A 45 6.19 -6.31 30.81
N ASP A 46 5.51 -5.36 30.15
CA ASP A 46 4.09 -5.07 30.43
C ASP A 46 3.17 -5.95 29.55
N ILE A 47 2.92 -7.15 30.02
CA ILE A 47 2.21 -8.20 29.28
C ILE A 47 0.67 -8.11 29.35
N LYS A 48 0.10 -6.98 29.83
CA LYS A 48 -1.35 -6.82 29.96
C LYS A 48 -2.05 -7.05 28.62
N TYR A 49 -2.80 -8.14 28.54
CA TYR A 49 -3.39 -8.55 27.28
C TYR A 49 -4.71 -7.83 26.97
N PHE A 50 -5.54 -7.52 27.96
CA PHE A 50 -6.87 -6.94 27.73
C PHE A 50 -6.83 -5.54 27.10
N SER A 51 -5.79 -4.75 27.38
CA SER A 51 -5.53 -3.45 26.74
C SER A 51 -5.02 -3.59 25.31
N ARG A 52 -4.29 -4.68 25.02
CA ARG A 52 -3.71 -4.98 23.71
C ARG A 52 -4.67 -5.70 22.76
N ASP A 53 -5.69 -6.39 23.28
CA ASP A 53 -6.61 -7.22 22.50
C ASP A 53 -7.54 -6.40 21.60
N GLN A 54 -7.05 -6.07 20.40
CA GLN A 54 -7.82 -5.36 19.37
C GLN A 54 -8.97 -6.21 18.79
N ARG A 55 -8.93 -7.54 18.93
CA ARG A 55 -9.94 -8.42 18.33
C ARG A 55 -11.28 -8.30 19.07
N ARG A 56 -11.23 -8.18 20.40
CA ARG A 56 -12.41 -8.07 21.25
C ARG A 56 -12.75 -6.62 21.62
N ASN A 57 -11.78 -5.71 21.54
CA ASN A 57 -11.97 -4.28 21.76
C ASN A 57 -12.67 -3.59 20.58
N ARG A 58 -13.82 -4.12 20.18
CA ARG A 58 -14.70 -3.52 19.19
C ARG A 58 -15.99 -3.06 19.86
N PRO A 59 -16.57 -1.92 19.44
CA PRO A 59 -17.86 -1.51 19.96
C PRO A 59 -18.91 -2.61 19.71
N PRO A 60 -19.79 -2.89 20.68
CA PRO A 60 -20.84 -3.87 20.50
C PRO A 60 -21.81 -3.43 19.39
N ILE A 61 -22.40 -4.41 18.70
CA ILE A 61 -23.36 -4.16 17.62
C ILE A 61 -24.61 -3.50 18.22
N ARG A 62 -24.90 -2.28 17.78
CA ARG A 62 -26.12 -1.56 18.16
C ARG A 62 -27.18 -1.77 17.08
N ARG A 63 -28.32 -2.34 17.45
CA ARG A 63 -29.47 -2.54 16.54
C ARG A 63 -30.61 -1.64 16.99
N TYR A 64 -31.04 -0.75 16.10
CA TYR A 64 -32.16 0.16 16.33
C TYR A 64 -33.27 -0.15 15.32
N LEU A 65 -34.52 -0.07 15.76
CA LEU A 65 -35.69 -0.24 14.90
C LEU A 65 -36.27 1.14 14.59
N TYR A 66 -36.25 1.53 13.32
CA TYR A 66 -36.90 2.75 12.86
C TYR A 66 -38.35 2.46 12.45
N LYS A 67 -39.29 3.22 12.99
CA LYS A 67 -40.69 3.20 12.58
C LYS A 67 -40.93 4.29 11.53
N LYS A 68 -42.09 4.22 10.86
CA LYS A 68 -42.51 5.22 9.88
C LYS A 68 -42.43 6.65 10.42
N ALA A 69 -42.86 6.89 11.65
CA ALA A 69 -42.81 8.21 12.29
C ALA A 69 -41.37 8.75 12.42
N ASP A 70 -40.40 7.90 12.75
CA ASP A 70 -38.99 8.29 12.87
C ASP A 70 -38.43 8.70 11.50
N VAL A 71 -38.78 7.94 10.46
CA VAL A 71 -38.36 8.21 9.08
C VAL A 71 -38.97 9.50 8.54
N GLU A 72 -40.27 9.73 8.75
CA GLU A 72 -40.93 10.97 8.34
C GLU A 72 -40.32 12.20 9.02
N ASN A 73 -39.96 12.09 10.30
CA ASN A 73 -39.28 13.16 11.02
C ASN A 73 -37.86 13.41 10.47
N MET A 74 -37.10 12.35 10.17
CA MET A 74 -35.78 12.49 9.54
C MET A 74 -35.89 13.16 8.16
N MET A 75 -36.86 12.77 7.34
CA MET A 75 -37.07 13.36 6.01
C MET A 75 -37.42 14.86 6.08
N LYS A 76 -38.27 15.26 7.04
CA LYS A 76 -38.62 16.68 7.25
C LYS A 76 -37.44 17.51 7.75
N ALA A 77 -36.54 16.91 8.51
CA ALA A 77 -35.37 17.58 9.06
C ALA A 77 -34.17 17.64 8.09
N THR A 78 -34.14 16.80 7.05
CA THR A 78 -32.99 16.66 6.14
C THR A 78 -33.10 17.64 4.96
N SER A 79 -32.03 18.40 4.70
CA SER A 79 -31.83 19.21 3.50
C SER A 79 -30.42 18.96 2.97
N PHE A 80 -30.22 18.95 1.64
CA PHE A 80 -28.92 18.64 1.04
C PHE A 80 -28.21 19.92 0.55
N ASP A 81 -26.97 20.10 0.99
CA ASP A 81 -25.98 20.99 0.39
C ASP A 81 -25.06 20.19 -0.57
N VAL A 82 -24.30 20.89 -1.42
CA VAL A 82 -23.36 20.30 -2.37
C VAL A 82 -22.33 19.38 -1.68
N LYS A 83 -21.99 19.66 -0.42
CA LYS A 83 -21.02 18.89 0.38
C LYS A 83 -21.57 17.58 0.93
N ASP A 84 -22.89 17.42 0.98
CA ASP A 84 -23.53 16.21 1.51
C ASP A 84 -23.52 15.06 0.50
N PHE A 85 -23.19 15.35 -0.76
CA PHE A 85 -23.05 14.34 -1.79
C PHE A 85 -21.71 13.60 -1.66
N PRO A 86 -21.70 12.28 -1.86
CA PRO A 86 -20.46 11.50 -1.80
C PRO A 86 -19.47 12.02 -2.86
N PRO A 87 -18.18 12.17 -2.51
CA PRO A 87 -17.19 12.66 -3.46
C PRO A 87 -17.03 11.68 -4.62
N VAL A 88 -16.93 12.22 -5.84
CA VAL A 88 -16.66 11.42 -7.03
C VAL A 88 -15.18 11.04 -7.04
N TYR A 89 -14.90 9.76 -7.30
CA TYR A 89 -13.54 9.31 -7.59
C TYR A 89 -13.18 9.69 -9.03
N LEU A 90 -12.65 10.90 -9.22
CA LEU A 90 -12.17 11.37 -10.52
C LEU A 90 -10.73 10.90 -10.73
N THR A 91 -10.48 10.21 -11.84
CA THR A 91 -9.12 9.87 -12.27
C THR A 91 -8.53 11.03 -13.06
N ASP A 92 -7.27 11.36 -12.78
CA ASP A 92 -6.57 12.41 -13.52
C ASP A 92 -6.40 12.05 -15.00
N LYS A 93 -6.28 13.06 -15.85
CA LYS A 93 -5.87 12.88 -17.24
C LYS A 93 -4.40 12.45 -17.24
N VAL A 94 -4.12 11.29 -17.81
CA VAL A 94 -2.75 10.76 -17.94
C VAL A 94 -2.15 11.27 -19.24
N GLU A 95 -0.95 11.83 -19.15
CA GLU A 95 -0.07 12.05 -20.30
C GLU A 95 0.96 10.92 -20.29
N GLU A 96 0.98 10.10 -21.34
CA GLU A 96 1.90 8.98 -21.46
C GLU A 96 3.27 9.50 -21.92
N ASP A 97 4.30 9.29 -21.10
CA ASP A 97 5.71 9.58 -21.41
C ASP A 97 6.56 8.38 -20.96
N ASP A 98 7.36 7.86 -21.90
CA ASP A 98 8.16 6.64 -21.75
C ASP A 98 9.23 6.73 -20.65
N ASN A 99 9.73 7.93 -20.32
CA ASN A 99 10.81 8.11 -19.33
C ASN A 99 10.52 9.18 -18.24
N ALA A 100 9.28 9.66 -18.11
CA ALA A 100 8.89 10.81 -17.27
C ALA A 100 9.35 10.76 -15.80
N ARG A 101 9.38 9.58 -15.16
CA ARG A 101 9.76 9.43 -13.75
C ARG A 101 11.21 8.99 -13.59
N GLY A 102 12.06 9.92 -13.17
CA GLY A 102 13.47 9.64 -12.89
C GLY A 102 14.29 9.28 -14.12
N ASP A 103 13.87 9.72 -15.32
CA ASP A 103 14.56 9.47 -16.58
C ASP A 103 14.76 7.96 -16.87
N GLY A 104 13.74 7.17 -16.49
CA GLY A 104 13.78 5.70 -16.55
C GLY A 104 14.63 5.02 -15.45
N TYR A 105 14.94 5.71 -14.35
CA TYR A 105 15.58 5.16 -13.15
C TYR A 105 14.93 5.68 -11.85
N GLN A 106 14.41 4.77 -11.03
CA GLN A 106 13.89 5.10 -9.70
C GLN A 106 15.02 5.01 -8.66
N LYS A 107 15.25 6.09 -7.91
CA LYS A 107 16.14 6.11 -6.73
C LYS A 107 15.45 5.54 -5.50
#